data_AF-A0A7N0VDJ6-F1
#
_entry.id   AF-A0A7N0VDJ6-F1
#
_cell.length_a   1.000
_cell.length_b   1.000
_cell.length_c   1.000
_cell.angle_alpha   90.00
_cell.angle_beta   90.00
_cell.angle_gamma   90.00
#
_symmetry.space_group_name_H-M   'P 1'
#
loop_
_entity.id
_entity.type
_entity.pdbx_description
1 polymer ?
#
loop_
_entity_poly.entity_id
_entity_poly.type
_entity_poly.pdbx_seq_one_letter_code
_entity_poly.pdbx_strand_id
1 'polypeptide(L)'
;MYESIREKLHRSNSKGLDSRDAARIYGVYFPDVQFDGKDWRLRLISELADFFSTPAGLRFVDQAKGDDGVFSLWLDFYQFRKICEVRALYEQLEEAPKEVILCISAAVHQVLLLEGSSRDSTQIFKVNTRLHNYPESIIALKNLKAASIDRIVSVRGTVVKVSTVKPFVVQMSFECTKCHCKIIRSFPDGKFTPPTSCGMQGCKSRSFNPLRSTAQCIDFQKIRVQEILRSENHEEGRVPRTVECELTEDLVDISIPGDIVTVTGIIKVINSYMDIGGGKSKNKTQGLFYLYIEAVSIKNSKSQTTQEDHQNSKSVCGTTQLCDLFSFSPRDLEFIAKFSEEHGSDIFRQLLQSICPSIYGHELVKAGITLALFGGVRKHSMDQNKVPVRGDIHVIIVGDPGLGKSQLLQAAASVSPRGIYVCGNGTTNAGLTVAVVKDSMTNDYAFEAGAMVLADGGLCCIDEFDKMSAEHQALLEAMEQQCVSVAKAGLIASLSARTSVLAAANPVNGHYK
;
A
#
# COMPACT_ATOMS: atom_id res chain seq x y z
N MET A 1 21.74 22.20 -37.96
CA MET A 1 21.32 20.89 -37.39
C MET A 1 20.07 20.99 -36.51
N TYR A 2 19.30 22.09 -36.59
CA TYR A 2 17.96 22.28 -35.99
C TYR A 2 16.82 22.20 -37.03
N GLU A 3 17.14 22.12 -38.33
CA GLU A 3 16.15 22.10 -39.41
C GLU A 3 15.82 20.70 -39.93
N SER A 4 16.68 19.69 -39.72
CA SER A 4 16.46 18.33 -40.22
C SER A 4 15.43 17.51 -39.42
N ILE A 5 15.05 17.96 -38.22
CA ILE A 5 13.99 17.36 -37.39
C ILE A 5 12.61 17.85 -37.87
N ARG A 6 12.55 19.01 -38.53
CA ARG A 6 11.32 19.70 -38.93
C ARG A 6 10.59 18.99 -40.08
N GLU A 7 11.31 18.34 -40.99
CA GLU A 7 10.70 17.73 -42.19
C GLU A 7 10.23 16.28 -42.03
N LYS A 8 10.71 15.53 -41.02
CA LYS A 8 10.31 14.12 -40.83
C LYS A 8 9.12 13.90 -39.90
N LEU A 9 8.74 14.91 -39.11
CA LEU A 9 7.54 14.89 -38.26
C LEU A 9 6.26 15.35 -38.99
N HIS A 10 6.37 15.91 -40.19
CA HIS A 10 5.24 16.54 -40.89
C HIS A 10 4.35 15.60 -41.72
N ARG A 11 4.60 14.28 -41.74
CA ARG A 11 3.85 13.36 -42.63
C ARG A 11 2.92 12.34 -41.95
N SER A 12 2.74 12.37 -40.62
CA SER A 12 1.83 11.41 -39.94
C SER A 12 0.86 12.01 -38.91
N ASN A 13 0.85 13.31 -38.64
CA ASN A 13 -0.06 13.91 -37.67
C ASN A 13 -1.19 14.71 -38.34
N SER A 14 -2.31 14.07 -38.64
CA SER A 14 -3.51 14.76 -39.16
C SER A 14 -4.39 15.41 -38.07
N LYS A 15 -3.89 15.55 -36.83
CA LYS A 15 -4.37 16.47 -35.77
C LYS A 15 -3.21 16.75 -34.78
N GLY A 16 -2.16 17.43 -35.24
CA GLY A 16 -0.90 17.52 -34.48
C GLY A 16 -0.82 18.67 -33.48
N LEU A 17 -0.52 18.35 -32.22
CA LEU A 17 -0.02 19.27 -31.19
C LEU A 17 1.23 20.03 -31.70
N ASP A 18 1.37 21.31 -31.34
CA ASP A 18 2.55 22.11 -31.70
C ASP A 18 3.85 21.48 -31.15
N SER A 19 4.88 21.39 -31.98
CA SER A 19 6.18 20.77 -31.62
C SER A 19 6.85 21.40 -30.38
N ARG A 20 6.50 22.65 -30.05
CA ARG A 20 7.00 23.35 -28.86
C ARG A 20 6.33 22.86 -27.58
N ASP A 21 5.05 22.52 -27.64
CA ASP A 21 4.30 22.03 -26.48
C ASP A 21 4.66 20.58 -26.18
N ALA A 22 4.88 19.76 -27.21
CA ALA A 22 5.43 18.41 -27.03
C ALA A 22 6.79 18.43 -26.31
N ALA A 23 7.70 19.32 -26.71
CA ALA A 23 9.01 19.45 -26.07
C ALA A 23 8.92 19.91 -24.60
N ARG A 24 7.96 20.79 -24.28
CA ARG A 24 7.68 21.21 -22.89
C ARG A 24 7.17 20.06 -22.05
N ILE A 25 6.21 19.29 -22.57
CA ILE A 25 5.64 18.12 -21.88
C ILE A 25 6.74 17.08 -21.61
N TYR A 26 7.56 16.76 -22.62
CA TYR A 26 8.65 15.79 -22.45
C TYR A 26 9.69 16.23 -21.42
N GLY A 27 9.98 17.54 -21.34
CA GLY A 27 10.89 18.09 -20.33
C GLY A 27 10.39 17.98 -18.89
N VAL A 28 9.07 17.85 -18.67
CA VAL A 28 8.49 17.62 -17.34
C VAL A 28 8.78 16.20 -16.85
N TYR A 29 8.60 15.20 -17.72
CA TYR A 29 8.75 13.79 -17.34
C TYR A 29 10.18 13.28 -17.47
N PHE A 30 10.97 13.88 -18.36
CA PHE A 30 12.34 13.46 -18.67
C PHE A 30 13.29 14.68 -18.64
N PRO A 31 13.56 15.26 -17.45
CA PRO A 31 14.33 16.51 -17.33
C PRO A 31 15.81 16.36 -17.72
N ASP A 32 16.38 15.17 -17.56
CA ASP A 32 17.81 14.90 -17.75
C ASP A 32 18.13 14.12 -19.05
N VAL A 33 17.12 13.82 -19.88
CA VAL A 33 17.28 13.01 -21.08
C VAL A 33 17.24 13.91 -22.32
N GLN A 34 18.27 13.81 -23.15
CA GLN A 34 18.24 14.35 -24.50
C GLN A 34 17.67 13.29 -25.43
N PHE A 35 16.52 13.57 -26.03
CA PHE A 35 15.88 12.64 -26.95
C PHE A 35 16.58 12.65 -28.31
N ASP A 36 17.11 11.49 -28.71
CA ASP A 36 17.46 11.24 -30.09
C ASP A 36 16.22 10.84 -30.89
N GLY A 37 16.13 11.22 -32.17
CA GLY A 37 14.98 10.89 -33.04
C GLY A 37 14.76 9.39 -33.29
N LYS A 38 15.59 8.52 -32.73
CA LYS A 38 15.44 7.05 -32.75
C LYS A 38 15.05 6.46 -31.39
N ASP A 39 14.86 7.28 -30.36
CA ASP A 39 14.49 6.82 -29.03
C ASP A 39 13.13 6.08 -29.08
N TRP A 40 13.10 4.89 -28.50
CA TRP A 40 11.91 4.05 -28.43
C TRP A 40 10.81 4.72 -27.59
N ARG A 41 11.20 5.55 -26.60
CA ARG A 41 10.29 6.31 -25.74
C ARG A 41 9.39 7.24 -26.54
N LEU A 42 9.95 7.96 -27.50
CA LEU A 42 9.18 8.88 -28.35
C LEU A 42 8.16 8.13 -29.21
N ARG A 43 8.55 6.97 -29.76
CA ARG A 43 7.65 6.12 -30.56
C ARG A 43 6.51 5.58 -29.71
N LEU A 44 6.84 5.10 -28.50
CA LEU A 44 5.85 4.59 -27.57
C LEU A 44 4.87 5.69 -27.14
N ILE A 45 5.36 6.90 -26.84
CA ILE A 45 4.49 8.04 -26.50
C ILE A 45 3.55 8.37 -27.66
N SER A 46 4.02 8.40 -28.92
CA SER A 46 3.14 8.66 -30.06
C SER A 46 2.08 7.57 -30.24
N GLU A 47 2.45 6.29 -30.16
CA GLU A 47 1.50 5.18 -30.28
C GLU A 47 0.46 5.18 -29.16
N LEU A 48 0.88 5.52 -27.94
CA LEU A 48 -0.03 5.65 -26.80
C LEU A 48 -0.93 6.89 -26.93
N ALA A 49 -0.42 8.02 -27.41
CA ALA A 49 -1.23 9.22 -27.63
C ALA A 49 -2.32 8.97 -28.69
N ASP A 50 -1.98 8.25 -29.76
CA ASP A 50 -2.95 7.81 -30.77
C ASP A 50 -4.01 6.90 -30.14
N PHE A 51 -3.61 5.95 -29.29
CA PHE A 51 -4.54 5.09 -28.55
C PHE A 51 -5.45 5.88 -27.61
N PHE A 52 -4.91 6.78 -26.79
CA PHE A 52 -5.69 7.57 -25.83
C PHE A 52 -6.64 8.56 -26.53
N SER A 53 -6.36 8.92 -27.78
CA SER A 53 -7.26 9.73 -28.62
C SER A 53 -8.44 8.94 -29.20
N THR A 54 -8.44 7.60 -29.10
CA THR A 54 -9.58 6.77 -29.49
C THR A 54 -10.72 6.89 -28.46
N PRO A 55 -11.99 6.66 -28.85
CA PRO A 55 -13.12 6.74 -27.91
C PRO A 55 -13.03 5.74 -26.75
N ALA A 56 -12.31 4.63 -26.93
CA ALA A 56 -12.05 3.68 -25.84
C ALA A 56 -10.96 4.21 -24.88
N GLY A 57 -9.92 4.85 -25.42
CA GLY A 57 -8.85 5.50 -24.65
C GLY A 57 -9.33 6.70 -23.85
N LEU A 58 -10.20 7.54 -24.43
CA LEU A 58 -10.76 8.73 -23.78
C LEU A 58 -11.53 8.39 -22.49
N ARG A 59 -12.19 7.22 -22.42
CA ARG A 59 -12.85 6.75 -21.19
C ARG A 59 -11.90 6.62 -19.99
N PHE A 60 -10.62 6.33 -20.24
CA PHE A 60 -9.60 6.30 -19.20
C PHE A 60 -9.13 7.71 -18.88
N VAL A 61 -8.90 8.54 -19.90
CA VAL A 61 -8.46 9.93 -19.74
C VAL A 61 -9.48 10.74 -18.92
N ASP A 62 -10.78 10.54 -19.13
CA ASP A 62 -11.87 11.16 -18.36
C ASP A 62 -11.85 10.81 -16.86
N GLN A 63 -11.20 9.71 -16.47
CA GLN A 63 -11.05 9.33 -15.06
C GLN A 63 -9.92 10.08 -14.36
N ALA A 64 -9.11 10.86 -15.10
CA ALA A 64 -8.05 11.67 -14.53
C ALA A 64 -8.65 12.77 -13.66
N LYS A 65 -8.29 12.77 -12.37
CA LYS A 65 -8.72 13.80 -11.41
C LYS A 65 -7.55 14.74 -11.16
N GLY A 66 -7.80 16.03 -11.30
CA GLY A 66 -6.81 17.09 -11.03
C GLY A 66 -7.04 17.73 -9.68
N ASP A 67 -5.94 17.94 -8.94
CA ASP A 67 -5.89 18.84 -7.80
C ASP A 67 -4.68 19.78 -7.98
N ASP A 68 -4.88 21.08 -7.83
CA ASP A 68 -3.83 22.11 -7.98
C ASP A 68 -2.94 22.00 -9.24
N GLY A 69 -3.50 21.50 -10.35
CA GLY A 69 -2.82 21.35 -11.64
C GLY A 69 -1.92 20.10 -11.76
N VAL A 70 -1.89 19.23 -10.75
CA VAL A 70 -1.38 17.86 -10.84
C VAL A 70 -2.55 16.89 -10.99
N PHE A 71 -2.53 16.09 -12.05
CA PHE A 71 -3.59 15.12 -12.34
C PHE A 71 -3.15 13.71 -11.95
N SER A 72 -4.02 12.94 -11.32
CA SER A 72 -3.81 11.52 -11.06
C SER A 72 -4.75 10.68 -11.92
N LEU A 73 -4.20 9.73 -12.65
CA LEU A 73 -4.94 8.77 -13.47
C LEU A 73 -4.79 7.37 -12.87
N TRP A 74 -5.88 6.81 -12.37
CA TRP A 74 -5.91 5.44 -11.84
C TRP A 74 -6.25 4.46 -12.96
N LEU A 75 -5.25 3.78 -13.52
CA LEU A 75 -5.43 2.89 -14.65
C LEU A 75 -5.50 1.43 -14.21
N ASP A 76 -6.63 0.77 -14.49
CA ASP A 76 -6.79 -0.68 -14.32
C ASP A 76 -6.07 -1.40 -15.47
N PHE A 77 -4.93 -2.01 -15.15
CA PHE A 77 -4.06 -2.62 -16.16
C PHE A 77 -4.71 -3.84 -16.82
N TYR A 78 -5.55 -4.59 -16.11
CA TYR A 78 -6.25 -5.74 -16.67
C TYR A 78 -7.23 -5.32 -17.77
N GLN A 79 -8.01 -4.26 -17.53
CA GLN A 79 -8.93 -3.72 -18.54
C GLN A 79 -8.16 -3.07 -19.69
N PHE A 80 -7.13 -2.30 -19.35
CA PHE A 80 -6.29 -1.63 -20.33
C PHE A 80 -5.65 -2.64 -21.30
N ARG A 81 -5.17 -3.79 -20.81
CA ARG A 81 -4.59 -4.86 -21.65
C ARG A 81 -5.58 -5.53 -22.61
N LYS A 82 -6.87 -5.54 -22.29
CA LYS A 82 -7.89 -6.08 -23.21
C LYS A 82 -8.17 -5.16 -24.40
N ILE A 83 -7.91 -3.86 -24.25
CA ILE A 83 -8.30 -2.84 -25.20
C ILE A 83 -7.07 -2.31 -25.97
N CYS A 84 -5.94 -2.17 -25.30
CA CYS A 84 -4.70 -1.65 -25.87
C CYS A 84 -3.91 -2.76 -26.57
N GLU A 85 -3.73 -2.63 -27.89
CA GLU A 85 -2.99 -3.60 -28.71
C GLU A 85 -1.50 -3.22 -28.92
N VAL A 86 -0.99 -2.24 -28.17
CA VAL A 86 0.39 -1.74 -28.32
C VAL A 86 1.37 -2.75 -27.72
N ARG A 87 1.90 -3.67 -28.54
CA ARG A 87 2.83 -4.72 -28.09
C ARG A 87 4.10 -4.19 -27.44
N ALA A 88 4.66 -3.12 -28.00
CA ALA A 88 5.89 -2.49 -27.52
C ALA A 88 5.79 -2.03 -26.06
N LEU A 89 4.58 -1.66 -25.60
CA LEU A 89 4.35 -1.29 -24.21
C LEU A 89 4.64 -2.46 -23.26
N TYR A 90 4.11 -3.64 -23.56
CA TYR A 90 4.17 -4.79 -22.64
C TYR A 90 5.58 -5.33 -22.51
N GLU A 91 6.32 -5.40 -23.62
CA GLU A 91 7.74 -5.81 -23.63
C GLU A 91 8.59 -4.82 -22.81
N GLN A 92 8.40 -3.52 -23.03
CA GLN A 92 9.16 -2.49 -22.32
C GLN A 92 8.73 -2.32 -20.86
N LEU A 93 7.51 -2.71 -20.48
CA LEU A 93 7.05 -2.68 -19.09
C LEU A 93 7.81 -3.71 -18.23
N GLU A 94 8.26 -4.82 -18.82
CA GLU A 94 9.09 -5.81 -18.12
C GLU A 94 10.55 -5.36 -17.96
N GLU A 95 11.09 -4.64 -18.95
CA GLU A 95 12.49 -4.18 -18.95
C GLU A 95 12.69 -2.86 -18.18
N ALA A 96 11.83 -1.86 -18.40
CA ALA A 96 11.98 -0.50 -17.89
C ALA A 96 10.63 0.11 -17.45
N PRO A 97 9.98 -0.44 -16.41
CA PRO A 97 8.63 -0.03 -16.00
C PRO A 97 8.52 1.45 -15.63
N LYS A 98 9.55 2.02 -14.99
CA LYS A 98 9.57 3.44 -14.59
C LYS A 98 9.46 4.37 -15.79
N GLU A 99 10.22 4.09 -16.84
CA GLU A 99 10.20 4.91 -18.06
C GLU A 99 8.89 4.75 -18.82
N VAL A 100 8.34 3.54 -18.85
CA VAL A 100 7.04 3.27 -19.48
C VAL A 100 5.89 4.00 -18.79
N ILE A 101 5.85 4.00 -17.45
CA ILE A 101 4.82 4.75 -16.69
C ILE A 101 4.90 6.25 -17.01
N LEU A 102 6.12 6.80 -17.10
CA LEU A 102 6.33 8.19 -17.50
C LEU A 102 5.89 8.45 -18.95
N CYS A 103 6.10 7.49 -19.86
CA CYS A 103 5.60 7.57 -21.24
C CYS A 103 4.07 7.60 -21.30
N ILE A 104 3.38 6.75 -20.51
CA ILE A 104 1.91 6.77 -20.41
C ILE A 104 1.44 8.13 -19.89
N SER A 105 2.04 8.62 -18.80
CA SER A 105 1.77 9.95 -18.25
C SER A 105 1.96 11.09 -19.26
N ALA A 106 3.02 11.02 -20.07
CA ALA A 106 3.28 12.01 -21.12
C ALA A 106 2.23 11.96 -22.24
N ALA A 107 1.85 10.75 -22.68
CA ALA A 107 0.83 10.57 -23.71
C ALA A 107 -0.55 11.08 -23.25
N VAL A 108 -0.94 10.77 -22.01
CA VAL A 108 -2.20 11.27 -21.43
C VAL A 108 -2.18 12.78 -21.28
N HIS A 109 -1.05 13.37 -20.86
CA HIS A 109 -0.90 14.83 -20.80
C HIS A 109 -1.10 15.47 -22.18
N GLN A 110 -0.56 14.89 -23.25
CA GLN A 110 -0.77 15.40 -24.61
C GLN A 110 -2.24 15.40 -25.00
N VAL A 111 -2.96 14.29 -24.74
CA VAL A 111 -4.39 14.17 -25.08
C VAL A 111 -5.23 15.14 -24.25
N LEU A 112 -4.97 15.25 -22.94
CA LEU A 112 -5.65 16.21 -22.08
C LEU A 112 -5.46 17.66 -22.53
N LEU A 113 -4.28 18.02 -23.04
CA LEU A 113 -4.04 19.37 -23.56
C LEU A 113 -4.81 19.64 -24.86
N LEU A 114 -4.95 18.63 -25.72
CA LEU A 114 -5.72 18.72 -26.96
C LEU A 114 -7.23 18.82 -26.71
N GLU A 115 -7.75 18.07 -25.73
CA GLU A 115 -9.19 18.10 -25.36
C GLU A 115 -9.55 19.29 -24.45
N GLY A 116 -8.64 19.65 -23.55
CA GLY A 116 -8.76 20.73 -22.55
C GLY A 116 -8.80 22.14 -23.13
N SER A 117 -8.66 22.31 -24.45
CA SER A 117 -8.95 23.60 -25.13
C SER A 117 -10.43 24.04 -24.99
N SER A 118 -11.28 23.24 -24.33
CA SER A 118 -12.72 23.47 -24.14
C SER A 118 -13.19 23.52 -22.67
N ARG A 119 -12.35 23.18 -21.68
CA ARG A 119 -12.66 23.25 -20.24
C ARG A 119 -11.64 24.14 -19.54
N ASP A 120 -12.09 24.92 -18.56
CA ASP A 120 -11.43 26.04 -17.90
C ASP A 120 -9.89 26.03 -17.85
N SER A 121 -9.31 27.23 -17.98
CA SER A 121 -7.89 27.59 -18.04
C SER A 121 -7.04 27.20 -16.81
N THR A 122 -7.03 25.92 -16.42
CA THR A 122 -6.10 25.36 -15.45
C THR A 122 -4.88 24.83 -16.20
N GLN A 123 -3.71 25.43 -15.96
CA GLN A 123 -2.45 24.93 -16.51
C GLN A 123 -2.19 23.53 -15.96
N ILE A 124 -2.17 22.52 -16.83
CA ILE A 124 -1.78 21.17 -16.45
C ILE A 124 -0.27 21.16 -16.25
N PHE A 125 0.18 20.90 -15.02
CA PHE A 125 1.60 20.84 -14.70
C PHE A 125 2.18 19.44 -14.89
N LYS A 126 1.46 18.40 -14.44
CA LYS A 126 1.94 17.01 -14.46
C LYS A 126 0.77 16.04 -14.34
N VAL A 127 0.89 14.88 -14.99
CA VAL A 127 -0.04 13.75 -14.87
C VAL A 127 0.69 12.55 -14.27
N ASN A 128 0.20 12.04 -13.16
CA ASN A 128 0.67 10.83 -12.49
C ASN A 128 -0.20 9.64 -12.87
N THR A 129 0.36 8.67 -13.58
CA THR A 129 -0.34 7.43 -13.91
C THR A 129 -0.12 6.39 -12.81
N ARG A 130 -1.21 5.97 -12.16
CA ARG A 130 -1.24 4.99 -11.07
C ARG A 130 -1.75 3.66 -11.61
N LEU A 131 -0.81 2.80 -12.02
CA LEU A 131 -1.12 1.45 -12.52
C LEU A 131 -1.54 0.53 -11.37
N HIS A 132 -2.71 -0.09 -11.49
CA HIS A 132 -3.22 -1.02 -10.50
C HIS A 132 -3.88 -2.24 -11.15
N ASN A 133 -4.12 -3.29 -10.35
CA ASN A 133 -4.71 -4.55 -10.81
C ASN A 133 -3.90 -5.18 -11.96
N TYR A 134 -2.62 -5.45 -11.69
CA TYR A 134 -1.76 -6.22 -12.58
C TYR A 134 -1.57 -7.64 -12.01
N PRO A 135 -2.30 -8.65 -12.52
CA PRO A 135 -2.32 -10.00 -11.93
C PRO A 135 -0.97 -10.70 -11.97
N GLU A 136 -0.24 -10.55 -13.08
CA GLU A 136 1.01 -11.26 -13.36
C GLU A 136 2.16 -10.76 -12.47
N SER A 137 2.09 -9.53 -11.96
CA SER A 137 3.07 -8.99 -11.03
C SER A 137 2.82 -9.38 -9.58
N ILE A 138 1.74 -10.12 -9.27
CA ILE A 138 1.45 -10.50 -7.88
C ILE A 138 2.46 -11.52 -7.39
N ILE A 139 3.24 -11.11 -6.39
CA ILE A 139 4.32 -11.91 -5.82
C ILE A 139 4.16 -11.94 -4.30
N ALA A 140 4.28 -13.13 -3.71
CA ALA A 140 4.34 -13.27 -2.26
C ALA A 140 5.65 -12.68 -1.72
N LEU A 141 5.61 -12.03 -0.55
CA LEU A 141 6.81 -11.40 0.04
C LEU A 141 7.99 -12.37 0.21
N LYS A 142 7.72 -13.66 0.41
CA LYS A 142 8.75 -14.72 0.41
C LYS A 142 9.58 -14.83 -0.87
N ASN A 143 9.02 -14.43 -2.00
CA ASN A 143 9.62 -14.53 -3.33
C ASN A 143 10.28 -13.23 -3.80
N LEU A 144 10.18 -12.14 -3.04
CA LEU A 144 10.93 -10.90 -3.31
C LEU A 144 12.43 -11.18 -3.15
N LYS A 145 13.15 -11.18 -4.27
CA LYS A 145 14.57 -11.55 -4.37
C LYS A 145 15.27 -10.62 -5.36
N ALA A 146 16.58 -10.77 -5.52
CA ALA A 146 17.36 -9.96 -6.45
C ALA A 146 16.86 -10.02 -7.91
N ALA A 147 16.24 -11.12 -8.35
CA ALA A 147 15.71 -11.26 -9.70
C ALA A 147 14.53 -10.33 -10.03
N SER A 148 13.89 -9.76 -9.00
CA SER A 148 12.77 -8.83 -9.16
C SER A 148 13.17 -7.36 -9.07
N ILE A 149 14.47 -7.05 -8.93
CA ILE A 149 14.99 -5.67 -8.96
C ILE A 149 14.62 -5.00 -10.30
N ASP A 150 14.21 -3.73 -10.23
CA ASP A 150 13.77 -2.90 -11.35
C ASP A 150 12.54 -3.42 -12.10
N ARG A 151 11.87 -4.46 -11.58
CA ARG A 151 10.60 -4.96 -12.11
C ARG A 151 9.41 -4.44 -11.32
N ILE A 152 8.27 -4.32 -11.98
CA ILE A 152 7.00 -4.03 -11.34
C ILE A 152 6.48 -5.26 -10.60
N VAL A 153 6.13 -5.09 -9.33
CA VAL A 153 5.60 -6.13 -8.46
C VAL A 153 4.37 -5.62 -7.74
N SER A 154 3.43 -6.52 -7.48
CA SER A 154 2.26 -6.28 -6.66
C SER A 154 2.34 -7.17 -5.42
N VAL A 155 2.40 -6.53 -4.26
CA VAL A 155 2.54 -7.21 -2.97
C VAL A 155 1.32 -6.89 -2.13
N ARG A 156 0.72 -7.95 -1.58
CA ARG A 156 -0.39 -7.83 -0.63
C ARG A 156 0.11 -8.09 0.78
N GLY A 157 -0.24 -7.22 1.71
CA GLY A 157 0.18 -7.35 3.09
C GLY A 157 -0.57 -6.43 4.04
N THR A 158 -0.28 -6.57 5.33
CA THR A 158 -0.82 -5.69 6.38
C THR A 158 0.18 -4.57 6.66
N VAL A 159 -0.28 -3.33 6.74
CA VAL A 159 0.55 -2.19 7.11
C VAL A 159 0.84 -2.26 8.61
N VAL A 160 2.11 -2.41 9.00
CA VAL A 160 2.52 -2.53 10.41
C VAL A 160 3.03 -1.21 10.95
N LYS A 161 3.78 -0.47 10.13
CA LYS A 161 4.41 0.80 10.53
C LYS A 161 4.14 1.87 9.49
N VAL A 162 3.80 3.07 9.96
CA VAL A 162 3.60 4.25 9.10
C VAL A 162 4.42 5.41 9.65
N SER A 163 5.23 6.04 8.79
CA SER A 163 6.01 7.22 9.14
C SER A 163 5.18 8.49 9.04
N THR A 164 5.67 9.57 9.65
CA THR A 164 5.17 10.91 9.37
C THR A 164 5.45 11.33 7.93
N VAL A 165 4.60 12.20 7.40
CA VAL A 165 4.76 12.81 6.07
C VAL A 165 5.90 13.83 6.12
N LYS A 166 6.75 13.82 5.09
CA LYS A 166 7.90 14.71 4.97
C LYS A 166 7.98 15.30 3.57
N PRO A 167 8.45 16.55 3.41
CA PRO A 167 8.75 17.09 2.10
C PRO A 167 10.03 16.46 1.53
N PHE A 168 9.92 15.91 0.33
CA PHE A 168 11.01 15.36 -0.45
C PHE A 168 11.41 16.30 -1.57
N VAL A 169 12.66 16.76 -1.60
CA VAL A 169 13.14 17.72 -2.59
C VAL A 169 13.45 17.00 -3.91
N VAL A 170 12.64 17.23 -4.95
CA VAL A 170 12.81 16.65 -6.29
C VAL A 170 13.78 17.48 -7.12
N GLN A 171 13.76 18.80 -6.98
CA GLN A 171 14.62 19.70 -7.75
C GLN A 171 15.04 20.89 -6.90
N MET A 172 16.29 21.33 -7.03
CA MET A 172 16.77 22.55 -6.37
C MET A 172 17.85 23.23 -7.19
N SER A 173 17.91 24.57 -7.12
CA SER A 173 19.00 25.34 -7.72
C SER A 173 20.18 25.49 -6.77
N PHE A 174 21.38 25.48 -7.34
CA PHE A 174 22.63 25.74 -6.65
C PHE A 174 23.26 27.00 -7.20
N GLU A 175 23.78 27.84 -6.32
CA GLU A 175 24.50 29.05 -6.69
C GLU A 175 26.00 28.81 -6.54
N CYS A 176 26.76 29.09 -7.61
CA CYS A 176 28.21 29.06 -7.53
C CYS A 176 28.74 30.21 -6.67
N THR A 177 29.56 29.89 -5.68
CA THR A 177 30.22 30.87 -4.79
C THR A 177 31.10 31.93 -5.49
N LYS A 178 31.68 31.62 -6.66
CA LYS A 178 32.58 32.53 -7.39
C LYS A 178 31.89 33.37 -8.47
N CYS A 179 31.06 32.74 -9.30
CA CYS A 179 30.45 33.40 -10.46
C CYS A 179 28.93 33.61 -10.32
N HIS A 180 28.33 33.23 -9.20
CA HIS A 180 26.89 33.35 -8.92
C HIS A 180 25.97 32.69 -9.96
N CYS A 181 26.52 31.81 -10.81
CA CYS A 181 25.74 31.06 -11.78
C CYS A 181 24.80 30.10 -11.06
N LYS A 182 23.52 30.13 -11.44
CA LYS A 182 22.49 29.21 -10.95
C LYS A 182 22.52 27.92 -11.76
N ILE A 183 22.69 26.80 -11.09
CA ILE A 183 22.74 25.46 -11.67
C ILE A 183 21.58 24.67 -11.07
N ILE A 184 20.62 24.27 -11.89
CA ILE A 184 19.49 23.47 -11.45
C ILE A 184 19.91 22.00 -11.41
N ARG A 185 19.55 21.29 -10.35
CA ARG A 185 19.75 19.84 -10.21
C ARG A 185 18.48 19.14 -9.74
N SER A 186 18.18 18.04 -10.39
CA SER A 186 17.15 17.06 -10.05
C SER A 186 17.72 15.99 -9.11
N PHE A 187 16.90 15.53 -8.17
CA PHE A 187 17.21 14.48 -7.20
C PHE A 187 16.13 13.39 -7.23
N PRO A 188 16.04 12.60 -8.32
CA PRO A 188 15.01 11.57 -8.45
C PRO A 188 15.12 10.46 -7.39
N ASP A 189 16.33 10.21 -6.87
CA ASP A 189 16.59 9.18 -5.85
C ASP A 189 16.75 9.77 -4.43
N GLY A 190 16.49 11.07 -4.25
CA GLY A 190 16.58 11.73 -2.95
C GLY A 190 18.00 11.93 -2.41
N LYS A 191 19.01 11.45 -3.14
CA LYS A 191 20.42 11.62 -2.79
C LYS A 191 20.86 13.04 -3.08
N PHE A 192 21.12 13.78 -2.01
CA PHE A 192 21.64 15.13 -2.10
C PHE A 192 23.04 15.14 -2.72
N THR A 193 23.11 15.44 -4.01
CA THR A 193 24.34 15.45 -4.81
C THR A 193 24.61 16.85 -5.35
N PRO A 194 25.41 17.68 -4.65
CA PRO A 194 25.73 19.01 -5.13
C PRO A 194 26.54 18.93 -6.45
N PRO A 195 26.46 19.95 -7.32
CA PRO A 195 27.21 19.97 -8.56
C PRO A 195 28.72 19.92 -8.30
N THR A 196 29.45 19.21 -9.15
CA THR A 196 30.90 19.00 -9.01
C THR A 196 31.74 20.08 -9.71
N SER A 197 31.17 20.72 -10.73
CA SER A 197 31.82 21.77 -11.52
C SER A 197 30.80 22.78 -12.03
N CYS A 198 31.27 24.00 -12.28
CA CYS A 198 30.44 25.10 -12.76
C CYS A 198 30.35 25.05 -14.30
N GLY A 199 29.15 25.22 -14.86
CA GLY A 199 28.93 25.19 -16.31
C GLY A 199 29.39 26.44 -17.08
N MET A 200 29.86 27.47 -16.37
CA MET A 200 30.33 28.72 -16.98
C MET A 200 31.77 28.55 -17.50
N GLN A 201 32.00 28.90 -18.76
CA GLN A 201 33.34 28.90 -19.36
C GLN A 201 34.30 29.78 -18.54
N GLY A 202 35.35 29.19 -17.99
CA GLY A 202 36.37 29.88 -17.17
C GLY A 202 36.21 29.75 -15.65
N CYS A 203 35.09 29.24 -15.14
CA CYS A 203 34.88 29.11 -13.68
C CYS A 203 35.27 27.72 -13.15
N LYS A 204 36.37 27.63 -12.38
CA LYS A 204 36.84 26.39 -11.73
C LYS A 204 36.36 26.22 -10.28
N SER A 205 35.22 26.81 -9.92
CA SER A 205 34.64 26.65 -8.57
C SER A 205 34.16 25.21 -8.34
N ARG A 206 34.32 24.73 -7.10
CA ARG A 206 33.80 23.45 -6.61
C ARG A 206 32.89 23.61 -5.39
N SER A 207 32.64 24.85 -5.00
CA SER A 207 31.81 25.20 -3.86
C SER A 207 30.52 25.86 -4.35
N PHE A 208 29.39 25.27 -3.99
CA PHE A 208 28.06 25.64 -4.43
C PHE A 208 27.13 25.73 -3.23
N ASN A 209 26.40 26.83 -3.13
CA ASN A 209 25.43 27.07 -2.08
C ASN A 209 24.04 26.61 -2.57
N PRO A 210 23.34 25.74 -1.83
CA PRO A 210 21.99 25.33 -2.19
C PRO A 210 21.00 26.48 -1.95
N LEU A 211 20.22 26.84 -2.98
CA LEU A 211 19.16 27.84 -2.90
C LEU A 211 17.85 27.20 -2.48
N ARG A 212 17.63 27.13 -1.17
CA ARG A 212 16.44 26.51 -0.56
C ARG A 212 15.11 27.13 -1.01
N SER A 213 15.11 28.41 -1.37
CA SER A 213 13.91 29.12 -1.86
C SER A 213 13.43 28.63 -3.24
N THR A 214 14.30 27.95 -4.00
CA THR A 214 13.97 27.38 -5.32
C THR A 214 13.68 25.89 -5.28
N ALA A 215 13.64 25.30 -4.09
CA ALA A 215 13.41 23.87 -3.93
C ALA A 215 11.96 23.53 -4.31
N GLN A 216 11.81 22.59 -5.23
CA GLN A 216 10.54 21.94 -5.51
C GLN A 216 10.46 20.67 -4.68
N CYS A 217 9.45 20.61 -3.82
CA CYS A 217 9.23 19.51 -2.90
C CYS A 217 7.94 18.78 -3.26
N ILE A 218 7.92 17.47 -3.04
CA ILE A 218 6.72 16.62 -3.08
C ILE A 218 6.54 15.97 -1.72
N ASP A 219 5.31 15.61 -1.36
CA ASP A 219 5.06 14.87 -0.13
C ASP A 219 5.55 13.44 -0.25
N PHE A 220 6.16 12.95 0.83
CA PHE A 220 6.78 11.64 0.91
C PHE A 220 6.47 10.97 2.25
N GLN A 221 6.18 9.68 2.19
CA GLN A 221 5.88 8.87 3.36
C GLN A 221 6.43 7.46 3.19
N LYS A 222 6.88 6.85 4.29
CA LYS A 222 7.32 5.45 4.33
C LYS A 222 6.32 4.60 5.09
N ILE A 223 5.97 3.46 4.53
CA ILE A 223 5.17 2.44 5.20
C ILE A 223 5.93 1.11 5.22
N ARG A 224 5.69 0.28 6.24
CA ARG A 224 6.20 -1.09 6.31
C ARG A 224 5.06 -2.07 6.20
N VAL A 225 5.12 -2.93 5.19
CA VAL A 225 4.09 -3.92 4.89
C VAL A 225 4.61 -5.30 5.29
N GLN A 226 3.79 -6.06 6.01
CA GLN A 226 4.07 -7.43 6.47
C GLN A 226 3.26 -8.46 5.69
N GLU A 227 3.86 -9.62 5.46
CA GLU A 227 3.24 -10.78 4.81
C GLU A 227 2.02 -11.27 5.60
N ILE A 228 0.90 -11.47 4.90
CA ILE A 228 -0.29 -12.12 5.48
C ILE A 228 0.01 -13.63 5.51
N LEU A 229 0.09 -14.19 6.71
CA LEU A 229 0.24 -15.62 6.90
C LEU A 229 -1.10 -16.30 6.57
N ARG A 230 -1.13 -17.12 5.50
CA ARG A 230 -2.25 -18.05 5.28
C ARG A 230 -1.98 -19.35 6.03
N SER A 231 -3.00 -19.86 6.72
CA SER A 231 -2.95 -21.11 7.49
C SER A 231 -2.46 -22.31 6.68
N GLU A 232 -2.78 -22.38 5.37
CA GLU A 232 -2.35 -23.48 4.49
C GLU A 232 -0.84 -23.51 4.19
N ASN A 233 -0.13 -22.39 4.34
CA ASN A 233 1.31 -22.26 4.02
C ASN A 233 2.13 -21.77 5.24
N HIS A 234 1.59 -21.89 6.44
CA HIS A 234 2.28 -21.48 7.66
C HIS A 234 3.34 -22.53 8.01
N GLU A 235 4.59 -22.25 7.62
CA GLU A 235 5.76 -22.95 8.16
C GLU A 235 5.95 -22.48 9.62
N GLU A 236 5.59 -23.32 10.58
CA GLU A 236 5.72 -23.02 12.01
C GLU A 236 7.14 -22.55 12.34
N GLY A 237 7.26 -21.46 13.09
CA GLY A 237 8.54 -20.88 13.52
C GLY A 237 9.20 -19.91 12.54
N ARG A 238 8.63 -19.69 11.35
CA ARG A 238 9.15 -18.68 10.42
C ARG A 238 8.68 -17.27 10.78
N VAL A 239 9.63 -16.34 10.91
CA VAL A 239 9.32 -14.91 11.09
C VAL A 239 8.69 -14.36 9.80
N PRO A 240 7.52 -13.68 9.87
CA PRO A 240 6.89 -13.07 8.72
C PRO A 240 7.80 -12.02 8.09
N ARG A 241 7.91 -12.02 6.76
CA ARG A 241 8.75 -11.04 6.08
C ARG A 241 8.06 -9.68 6.04
N THR A 242 8.87 -8.63 6.11
CA THR A 242 8.44 -7.24 5.96
C THR A 242 9.19 -6.59 4.82
N VAL A 243 8.53 -5.63 4.15
CA VAL A 243 9.13 -4.80 3.11
C VAL A 243 8.78 -3.34 3.38
N GLU A 244 9.71 -2.44 3.11
CA GLU A 244 9.47 -1.00 3.16
C GLU A 244 8.97 -0.52 1.81
N CYS A 245 7.90 0.27 1.83
CA CYS A 245 7.34 0.91 0.65
C CYS A 245 7.41 2.43 0.81
N GLU A 246 7.86 3.11 -0.24
CA GLU A 246 7.92 4.57 -0.33
C GLU A 246 6.72 5.08 -1.11
N LEU A 247 5.98 6.00 -0.51
CA LEU A 247 4.77 6.61 -1.06
C LEU A 247 5.06 8.08 -1.39
N THR A 248 4.54 8.56 -2.50
CA THR A 248 4.78 9.92 -3.00
C THR A 248 3.49 10.58 -3.46
N GLU A 249 3.42 11.91 -3.30
CA GLU A 249 2.33 12.77 -3.78
C GLU A 249 0.95 12.26 -3.30
N ASP A 250 0.02 11.96 -4.21
CA ASP A 250 -1.35 11.51 -3.92
C ASP A 250 -1.44 10.19 -3.14
N LEU A 251 -0.38 9.39 -3.07
CA LEU A 251 -0.37 8.13 -2.34
C LEU A 251 -0.13 8.27 -0.84
N VAL A 252 0.26 9.46 -0.40
CA VAL A 252 0.56 9.77 1.00
C VAL A 252 -0.74 9.82 1.82
N ASP A 253 -0.67 9.35 3.07
CA ASP A 253 -1.77 9.35 4.04
C ASP A 253 -3.00 8.49 3.66
N ILE A 254 -2.89 7.65 2.63
CA ILE A 254 -3.97 6.71 2.23
C ILE A 254 -4.11 5.53 3.20
N SER A 255 -3.02 5.09 3.83
CA SER A 255 -2.96 3.84 4.59
C SER A 255 -2.71 4.07 6.07
N ILE A 256 -3.48 3.38 6.90
CA ILE A 256 -3.37 3.42 8.36
C ILE A 256 -2.74 2.10 8.86
N PRO A 257 -1.96 2.10 9.97
CA PRO A 257 -1.50 0.86 10.58
C PRO A 257 -2.67 -0.10 10.86
N GLY A 258 -2.52 -1.37 10.48
CA GLY A 258 -3.56 -2.40 10.55
C GLY A 258 -4.33 -2.60 9.23
N ASP A 259 -4.19 -1.73 8.23
CA ASP A 259 -4.90 -1.94 6.96
C ASP A 259 -4.26 -3.05 6.11
N ILE A 260 -5.12 -3.81 5.41
CA ILE A 260 -4.66 -4.75 4.39
C ILE A 260 -4.63 -4.01 3.07
N VAL A 261 -3.44 -3.89 2.51
CA VAL A 261 -3.20 -3.14 1.28
C VAL A 261 -2.60 -4.04 0.22
N THR A 262 -2.93 -3.75 -1.03
CA THR A 262 -2.21 -4.25 -2.19
C THR A 262 -1.40 -3.09 -2.76
N VAL A 263 -0.08 -3.16 -2.59
CA VAL A 263 0.87 -2.18 -3.10
C VAL A 263 1.43 -2.69 -4.41
N THR A 264 1.23 -1.94 -5.49
CA THR A 264 1.92 -2.17 -6.76
C THR A 264 3.02 -1.15 -6.90
N GLY A 265 4.23 -1.58 -7.21
CA GLY A 265 5.39 -0.69 -7.26
C GLY A 265 6.59 -1.34 -7.91
N ILE A 266 7.67 -0.58 -8.01
CA ILE A 266 8.93 -1.02 -8.61
C ILE A 266 9.90 -1.32 -7.48
N ILE A 267 10.57 -2.46 -7.55
CA ILE A 267 11.57 -2.82 -6.54
C ILE A 267 12.86 -2.06 -6.81
N LYS A 268 13.30 -1.32 -5.80
CA LYS A 268 14.58 -0.61 -5.77
C LYS A 268 15.48 -1.13 -4.67
N VAL A 269 16.75 -0.75 -4.78
CA VAL A 269 17.80 -1.07 -3.82
C VAL A 269 18.36 0.21 -3.19
N ILE A 270 18.46 0.23 -1.87
CA ILE A 270 19.14 1.29 -1.12
C ILE A 270 20.39 0.73 -0.44
N ASN A 271 21.47 1.51 -0.40
CA ASN A 271 22.71 1.14 0.29
C ASN A 271 22.74 1.83 1.66
N SER A 272 22.64 1.05 2.72
CA SER A 272 22.56 1.53 4.10
C SER A 272 23.78 2.35 4.54
N TYR A 273 24.94 2.20 3.90
CA TYR A 273 26.18 2.81 4.39
C TYR A 273 26.52 4.17 3.76
N MET A 274 25.93 4.50 2.61
CA MET A 274 26.18 5.79 1.93
C MET A 274 25.18 6.87 2.33
N ASP A 275 23.99 6.49 2.81
CA ASP A 275 22.88 7.41 3.07
C ASP A 275 22.78 7.84 4.55
N ILE A 276 23.56 7.23 5.46
CA ILE A 276 23.75 7.68 6.84
C ILE A 276 24.92 8.68 6.86
N GLY A 277 24.61 9.97 6.78
CA GLY A 277 25.59 11.03 6.95
C GLY A 277 26.24 10.95 8.34
N GLY A 278 27.46 10.43 8.44
CA GLY A 278 28.24 10.51 9.67
C GLY A 278 29.32 9.44 9.83
N GLY A 279 30.48 9.63 9.20
CA GLY A 279 31.69 8.91 9.60
C GLY A 279 32.69 8.71 8.47
N LYS A 280 33.89 9.26 8.63
CA LYS A 280 35.07 8.92 7.82
C LYS A 280 35.53 7.49 8.12
N SER A 281 34.71 6.49 7.84
CA SER A 281 35.11 5.08 7.94
C SER A 281 35.58 4.59 6.58
N LYS A 282 36.83 4.13 6.53
CA LYS A 282 37.58 3.74 5.32
C LYS A 282 37.17 2.39 4.71
N ASN A 283 36.06 1.78 5.10
CA ASN A 283 35.59 0.53 4.48
C ASN A 283 34.52 0.81 3.43
N LYS A 284 35.00 1.18 2.24
CA LYS A 284 34.23 1.64 1.08
C LYS A 284 33.51 0.53 0.28
N THR A 285 33.42 -0.68 0.80
CA THR A 285 32.98 -1.86 0.04
C THR A 285 32.18 -2.83 0.91
N GLN A 286 30.97 -2.43 1.30
CA GLN A 286 29.95 -3.41 1.63
C GLN A 286 28.89 -3.32 0.53
N GLY A 287 28.83 -4.35 -0.32
CA GLY A 287 27.83 -4.49 -1.40
C GLY A 287 26.50 -5.05 -0.89
N LEU A 288 26.16 -4.76 0.37
CA LEU A 288 24.88 -5.16 0.95
C LEU A 288 23.86 -4.07 0.66
N PHE A 289 22.79 -4.46 -0.02
CA PHE A 289 21.70 -3.56 -0.40
C PHE A 289 20.40 -4.05 0.23
N TYR A 290 19.57 -3.11 0.66
CA TYR A 290 18.22 -3.38 1.14
C TYR A 290 17.24 -3.16 0.02
N LEU A 291 16.31 -4.10 -0.15
CA LEU A 291 15.22 -3.99 -1.11
C LEU A 291 14.09 -3.16 -0.49
N TYR A 292 13.56 -2.23 -1.26
CA TYR A 292 12.35 -1.48 -0.93
C TYR A 292 11.49 -1.31 -2.19
N ILE A 293 10.22 -0.99 -2.01
CA ILE A 293 9.27 -0.81 -3.11
C ILE A 293 8.97 0.68 -3.27
N GLU A 294 9.27 1.25 -4.43
CA GLU A 294 8.74 2.57 -4.81
C GLU A 294 7.29 2.35 -5.30
N ALA A 295 6.31 2.79 -4.50
CA ALA A 295 4.91 2.51 -4.77
C ALA A 295 4.40 3.33 -5.97
N VAL A 296 3.79 2.62 -6.92
CA VAL A 296 3.08 3.21 -8.07
C VAL A 296 1.59 3.32 -7.75
N SER A 297 1.00 2.35 -7.06
CA SER A 297 -0.38 2.42 -6.58
C SER A 297 -0.58 1.65 -5.28
N ILE A 298 -1.56 2.10 -4.50
CA ILE A 298 -2.00 1.42 -3.29
C ILE A 298 -3.50 1.26 -3.37
N LYS A 299 -3.98 0.03 -3.13
CA LYS A 299 -5.40 -0.23 -2.92
C LYS A 299 -5.62 -0.82 -1.54
N ASN A 300 -6.44 -0.15 -0.74
CA ASN A 300 -6.89 -0.64 0.55
C ASN A 300 -8.11 -1.55 0.34
N SER A 301 -8.14 -2.72 0.97
CA SER A 301 -9.30 -3.63 0.85
C SER A 301 -10.55 -3.09 1.56
N LYS A 302 -10.40 -2.16 2.53
CA LYS A 302 -11.53 -1.61 3.28
C LYS A 302 -12.30 -0.51 2.54
N SER A 303 -11.70 0.18 1.58
CA SER A 303 -12.33 1.36 0.94
C SER A 303 -13.38 1.02 -0.13
N GLN A 304 -13.52 -0.25 -0.51
CA GLN A 304 -14.57 -0.68 -1.45
C GLN A 304 -15.94 -0.88 -0.79
N THR A 305 -16.00 -1.16 0.51
CA THR A 305 -17.30 -1.42 1.19
C THR A 305 -18.10 -0.15 1.45
N THR A 306 -17.51 1.04 1.39
CA THR A 306 -18.20 2.31 1.67
C THR A 306 -18.72 3.06 0.42
N GLN A 307 -18.45 2.58 -0.80
CA GLN A 307 -18.97 3.22 -2.03
C GLN A 307 -20.20 2.53 -2.65
N GLU A 308 -20.66 1.39 -2.12
CA GLU A 308 -21.82 0.69 -2.68
C GLU A 308 -23.20 1.19 -2.18
N ASP A 309 -23.26 2.11 -1.22
CA ASP A 309 -24.56 2.60 -0.67
C ASP A 309 -25.19 3.79 -1.44
N HIS A 310 -24.67 4.14 -2.63
CA HIS A 310 -25.31 5.14 -3.50
C HIS A 310 -25.52 4.63 -4.94
N GLN A 311 -26.69 4.00 -5.13
CA GLN A 311 -27.53 3.90 -6.35
C GLN A 311 -27.02 3.10 -7.57
N ASN A 312 -27.66 1.92 -7.75
CA ASN A 312 -28.14 1.32 -9.01
C ASN A 312 -27.32 1.51 -10.31
N SER A 313 -26.68 0.44 -10.78
CA SER A 313 -26.98 -0.10 -12.13
C SER A 313 -26.52 -1.55 -12.27
N LYS A 314 -27.43 -2.43 -12.68
CA LYS A 314 -27.13 -3.79 -13.14
C LYS A 314 -26.27 -3.68 -14.39
N SER A 315 -24.96 -3.82 -14.26
CA SER A 315 -24.10 -4.19 -15.38
C SER A 315 -23.43 -5.53 -15.06
N VAL A 316 -23.80 -6.53 -15.85
CA VAL A 316 -23.18 -7.84 -15.87
C VAL A 316 -21.82 -7.68 -16.54
N CYS A 317 -20.74 -7.86 -15.80
CA CYS A 317 -19.42 -8.15 -16.37
C CYS A 317 -18.61 -8.97 -15.36
N GLY A 318 -18.29 -10.21 -15.73
CA GLY A 318 -17.50 -11.13 -14.92
C GLY A 318 -16.13 -10.56 -14.57
N THR A 319 -15.98 -10.13 -13.32
CA THR A 319 -14.74 -9.72 -12.68
C THR A 319 -14.11 -10.92 -11.98
N THR A 320 -13.65 -11.88 -12.78
CA THR A 320 -12.95 -13.06 -12.26
C THR A 320 -11.50 -12.68 -11.95
N GLN A 321 -11.17 -12.53 -10.65
CA GLN A 321 -10.09 -13.25 -9.92
C GLN A 321 -9.24 -12.49 -8.87
N LEU A 322 -9.32 -11.17 -8.65
CA LEU A 322 -8.32 -10.52 -7.75
C LEU A 322 -8.79 -9.48 -6.73
N CYS A 323 -10.10 -9.29 -6.62
CA CYS A 323 -10.70 -8.89 -5.36
C CYS A 323 -11.60 -10.09 -5.06
N ASP A 324 -11.41 -10.81 -3.97
CA ASP A 324 -12.05 -10.43 -2.74
C ASP A 324 -11.80 -11.59 -1.74
N LEU A 325 -11.58 -11.31 -0.45
CA LEU A 325 -11.72 -12.40 0.55
C LEU A 325 -13.20 -12.76 0.77
N PHE A 326 -14.12 -11.99 0.16
CA PHE A 326 -15.57 -12.08 0.29
C PHE A 326 -16.31 -12.34 -1.04
N SER A 327 -15.60 -12.55 -2.15
CA SER A 327 -16.20 -12.91 -3.44
C SER A 327 -16.12 -14.42 -3.57
N PHE A 328 -17.27 -15.05 -3.34
CA PHE A 328 -17.41 -16.47 -3.49
C PHE A 328 -17.27 -16.83 -4.97
N SER A 329 -16.42 -17.80 -5.27
CA SER A 329 -16.42 -18.39 -6.61
C SER A 329 -17.77 -19.07 -6.86
N PRO A 330 -18.20 -19.24 -8.12
CA PRO A 330 -19.45 -19.96 -8.41
C PRO A 330 -19.44 -21.38 -7.82
N ARG A 331 -18.26 -22.01 -7.70
CA ARG A 331 -18.11 -23.32 -7.04
C ARG A 331 -18.37 -23.25 -5.54
N ASP A 332 -17.92 -22.19 -4.89
CA ASP A 332 -18.14 -21.99 -3.45
C ASP A 332 -19.62 -21.75 -3.16
N LEU A 333 -20.30 -20.97 -4.01
CA LEU A 333 -21.75 -20.74 -3.89
C LEU A 333 -22.55 -22.04 -4.09
N GLU A 334 -22.19 -22.84 -5.10
CA GLU A 334 -22.80 -24.16 -5.30
C GLU A 334 -22.57 -25.09 -4.10
N PHE A 335 -21.37 -25.08 -3.52
CA PHE A 335 -21.05 -25.86 -2.33
C PHE A 335 -21.89 -25.39 -1.12
N ILE A 336 -21.98 -24.08 -0.89
CA ILE A 336 -22.77 -23.51 0.22
C ILE A 336 -24.24 -23.90 0.09
N ALA A 337 -24.81 -23.83 -1.11
CA ALA A 337 -26.19 -24.22 -1.37
C ALA A 337 -26.41 -25.71 -1.08
N LYS A 338 -25.56 -26.59 -1.63
CA LYS A 338 -25.62 -28.04 -1.39
C LYS A 338 -25.47 -28.38 0.09
N PHE A 339 -24.50 -27.78 0.77
CA PHE A 339 -24.25 -28.00 2.19
C PHE A 339 -25.44 -27.57 3.05
N SER A 340 -26.08 -26.45 2.71
CA SER A 340 -27.29 -25.98 3.39
C SER A 340 -28.50 -26.90 3.15
N GLU A 341 -28.64 -27.46 1.95
CA GLU A 341 -29.73 -28.39 1.61
C GLU A 341 -29.55 -29.76 2.29
N GLU A 342 -28.33 -30.29 2.31
CA GLU A 342 -28.01 -31.60 2.89
C GLU A 342 -28.11 -31.62 4.42
N HIS A 343 -27.66 -30.56 5.08
CA HIS A 343 -27.56 -30.53 6.54
C HIS A 343 -28.62 -29.68 7.24
N GLY A 344 -29.50 -28.98 6.50
CA GLY A 344 -30.75 -28.37 6.98
C GLY A 344 -30.78 -27.88 8.43
N SER A 345 -31.25 -28.72 9.35
CA SER A 345 -31.41 -28.38 10.78
C SER A 345 -30.11 -28.44 11.61
N ASP A 346 -29.13 -29.22 11.17
CA ASP A 346 -27.94 -29.59 11.94
C ASP A 346 -26.68 -28.83 11.49
N ILE A 347 -26.83 -27.83 10.60
CA ILE A 347 -25.75 -27.00 10.08
C ILE A 347 -24.87 -26.44 11.20
N PHE A 348 -25.49 -25.90 12.25
CA PHE A 348 -24.75 -25.34 13.38
C PHE A 348 -23.89 -26.40 14.10
N ARG A 349 -24.42 -27.62 14.26
CA ARG A 349 -23.69 -28.74 14.86
C ARG A 349 -22.54 -29.22 13.98
N GLN A 350 -22.71 -29.20 12.65
CA GLN A 350 -21.63 -29.54 11.71
C GLN A 350 -20.49 -28.51 11.76
N LEU A 351 -20.83 -27.22 11.73
CA LEU A 351 -19.85 -26.12 11.88
C LEU A 351 -19.12 -26.19 13.22
N LEU A 352 -19.83 -26.54 14.28
CA LEU A 352 -19.26 -26.70 15.61
C LEU A 352 -18.18 -27.79 15.66
N GLN A 353 -18.44 -28.91 14.98
CA GLN A 353 -17.51 -30.04 14.92
C GLN A 353 -16.31 -29.73 14.01
N SER A 354 -16.44 -28.81 13.04
CA SER A 354 -15.37 -28.47 12.10
C SER A 354 -14.33 -27.47 12.62
N ILE A 355 -14.63 -26.62 13.61
CA ILE A 355 -13.67 -25.59 14.10
C ILE A 355 -12.39 -26.21 14.66
N CYS A 356 -12.54 -27.27 15.47
CA CYS A 356 -11.41 -27.94 16.09
C CYS A 356 -11.72 -29.44 16.19
N PRO A 357 -11.43 -30.22 15.14
CA PRO A 357 -11.71 -31.66 15.11
C PRO A 357 -10.76 -32.47 16.00
N SER A 358 -9.60 -31.91 16.36
CA SER A 358 -8.60 -32.57 17.21
C SER A 358 -9.02 -32.68 18.69
N ILE A 359 -9.95 -31.84 19.14
CA ILE A 359 -10.43 -31.83 20.53
C ILE A 359 -11.81 -32.48 20.59
N TYR A 360 -11.94 -33.55 21.39
CA TYR A 360 -13.21 -34.20 21.63
C TYR A 360 -14.08 -33.42 22.65
N GLY A 361 -15.39 -33.35 22.41
CA GLY A 361 -16.35 -32.74 23.33
C GLY A 361 -16.33 -31.20 23.34
N HIS A 362 -16.56 -30.62 24.53
CA HIS A 362 -16.67 -29.18 24.76
C HIS A 362 -17.63 -28.44 23.80
N GLU A 363 -18.76 -29.08 23.45
CA GLU A 363 -19.72 -28.55 22.47
C GLU A 363 -20.18 -27.12 22.82
N LEU A 364 -20.45 -26.83 24.09
CA LEU A 364 -20.85 -25.49 24.53
C LEU A 364 -19.75 -24.43 24.36
N VAL A 365 -18.49 -24.78 24.66
CA VAL A 365 -17.35 -23.86 24.53
C VAL A 365 -17.08 -23.58 23.06
N LYS A 366 -17.07 -24.63 22.23
CA LYS A 366 -16.95 -24.49 20.78
C LYS A 366 -18.10 -23.63 20.21
N ALA A 367 -19.31 -23.74 20.76
CA ALA A 367 -20.46 -22.98 20.29
C ALA A 367 -20.28 -21.49 20.61
N GLY A 368 -19.79 -21.17 21.81
CA GLY A 368 -19.42 -19.79 22.17
C GLY A 368 -18.34 -19.20 21.25
N ILE A 369 -17.28 -19.96 20.95
CA ILE A 369 -16.23 -19.53 20.00
C ILE A 369 -16.82 -19.32 18.59
N THR A 370 -17.68 -20.24 18.13
CA THR A 370 -18.35 -20.14 16.82
C THR A 370 -19.15 -18.85 16.71
N LEU A 371 -19.94 -18.52 17.73
CA LEU A 371 -20.73 -17.29 17.78
C LEU A 371 -19.85 -16.04 17.81
N ALA A 372 -18.70 -16.08 18.49
CA ALA A 372 -17.74 -14.98 18.49
C ALA A 372 -17.08 -14.75 17.12
N LEU A 373 -16.85 -15.82 16.34
CA LEU A 373 -16.33 -15.75 14.98
C LEU A 373 -17.36 -15.14 14.00
N PHE A 374 -18.65 -15.46 14.15
CA PHE A 374 -19.71 -14.85 13.34
C PHE A 374 -19.97 -13.40 13.71
N GLY A 375 -19.83 -13.05 14.99
CA GLY A 375 -20.10 -11.70 15.50
C GLY A 375 -21.58 -11.31 15.43
N GLY A 376 -21.87 -10.03 15.68
CA GLY A 376 -23.21 -9.46 15.64
C GLY A 376 -23.30 -8.23 14.73
N VAL A 377 -24.50 -7.66 14.60
CA VAL A 377 -24.74 -6.50 13.75
C VAL A 377 -24.43 -5.22 14.51
N ARG A 378 -23.49 -4.43 14.00
CA ARG A 378 -23.22 -3.07 14.49
C ARG A 378 -24.38 -2.15 14.09
N LYS A 379 -24.98 -1.46 15.07
CA LYS A 379 -26.07 -0.52 14.81
C LYS A 379 -25.54 0.91 14.82
N HIS A 380 -25.63 1.56 13.65
CA HIS A 380 -25.47 3.00 13.52
C HIS A 380 -26.85 3.64 13.63
N SER A 381 -27.05 4.47 14.66
CA SER A 381 -28.27 5.29 14.73
C SER A 381 -28.11 6.49 13.79
N MET A 382 -29.20 6.93 13.15
CA MET A 382 -29.20 8.04 12.19
C MET A 382 -28.92 9.44 12.82
N ASP A 383 -28.80 9.52 14.16
CA ASP A 383 -28.53 10.77 14.88
C ASP A 383 -27.01 11.04 14.97
N GLN A 384 -26.61 12.28 14.67
CA GLN A 384 -25.20 12.73 14.65
C GLN A 384 -24.47 12.63 16.01
N ASN A 385 -25.19 12.51 17.13
CA ASN A 385 -24.62 12.56 18.49
C ASN A 385 -24.72 11.24 19.28
N LYS A 386 -25.10 10.12 18.66
CA LYS A 386 -25.19 8.83 19.37
C LYS A 386 -23.99 7.92 19.10
N VAL A 387 -23.44 7.40 20.19
CA VAL A 387 -22.32 6.45 20.21
C VAL A 387 -22.71 5.16 19.46
N PRO A 388 -21.86 4.64 18.57
CA PRO A 388 -22.15 3.39 17.86
C PRO A 388 -22.28 2.23 18.84
N VAL A 389 -23.30 1.38 18.66
CA VAL A 389 -23.49 0.19 19.51
C VAL A 389 -22.68 -0.97 18.94
N ARG A 390 -21.79 -1.53 19.77
CA ARG A 390 -20.95 -2.68 19.42
C ARG A 390 -21.79 -3.92 19.09
N GLY A 391 -21.47 -4.59 18.00
CA GLY A 391 -22.04 -5.90 17.63
C GLY A 391 -21.16 -7.09 18.01
N ASP A 392 -19.88 -6.85 18.30
CA ASP A 392 -18.88 -7.88 18.56
C ASP A 392 -19.01 -8.49 19.97
N ILE A 393 -18.76 -9.79 20.03
CA ILE A 393 -18.87 -10.61 21.24
C ILE A 393 -17.47 -10.96 21.72
N HIS A 394 -17.18 -10.66 22.98
CA HIS A 394 -15.96 -11.10 23.64
C HIS A 394 -16.24 -12.35 24.46
N VAL A 395 -15.35 -13.32 24.41
CA VAL A 395 -15.52 -14.62 25.09
C VAL A 395 -14.28 -14.89 25.94
N ILE A 396 -14.50 -15.32 27.18
CA ILE A 396 -13.45 -15.78 28.07
C ILE A 396 -13.68 -17.25 28.42
N ILE A 397 -12.63 -18.06 28.32
CA ILE A 397 -12.62 -19.47 28.66
C ILE A 397 -11.75 -19.63 29.90
N VAL A 398 -12.36 -20.01 31.01
CA VAL A 398 -11.64 -20.32 32.24
C VAL A 398 -11.84 -21.79 32.54
N GLY A 399 -10.73 -22.47 32.83
CA GLY A 399 -10.73 -23.91 33.04
C GLY A 399 -9.46 -24.35 33.75
N ASP A 400 -9.43 -25.61 34.19
CA ASP A 400 -8.22 -26.25 34.69
C ASP A 400 -7.14 -26.38 33.58
N PRO A 401 -5.85 -26.51 33.93
CA PRO A 401 -4.79 -26.79 32.98
C PRO A 401 -5.03 -28.13 32.28
N GLY A 402 -4.54 -28.26 31.05
CA GLY A 402 -4.62 -29.50 30.28
C GLY A 402 -5.94 -29.73 29.52
N LEU A 403 -6.93 -28.84 29.63
CA LEU A 403 -8.21 -28.95 28.91
C LEU A 403 -8.18 -28.52 27.43
N GLY A 404 -6.99 -28.36 26.84
CA GLY A 404 -6.85 -27.95 25.42
C GLY A 404 -7.28 -26.52 25.09
N LYS A 405 -7.40 -25.62 26.10
CA LYS A 405 -7.83 -24.22 25.90
C LYS A 405 -6.96 -23.48 24.87
N SER A 406 -5.64 -23.50 25.03
CA SER A 406 -4.70 -22.85 24.11
C SER A 406 -4.86 -23.36 22.67
N GLN A 407 -5.11 -24.67 22.50
CA GLN A 407 -5.35 -25.28 21.20
C GLN A 407 -6.68 -24.83 20.57
N LEU A 408 -7.73 -24.63 21.38
CA LEU A 408 -8.99 -24.03 20.91
C LEU A 408 -8.79 -22.58 20.44
N LEU A 409 -7.99 -21.78 21.15
CA LEU A 409 -7.68 -20.41 20.71
C LEU A 409 -6.86 -20.39 19.43
N GLN A 410 -5.84 -21.24 19.31
CA GLN A 410 -5.04 -21.36 18.09
C GLN A 410 -5.88 -21.79 16.89
N ALA A 411 -6.82 -22.72 17.09
CA ALA A 411 -7.76 -23.13 16.05
C ALA A 411 -8.72 -21.99 15.65
N ALA A 412 -9.24 -21.23 16.62
CA ALA A 412 -10.09 -20.06 16.32
C ALA A 412 -9.33 -18.96 15.56
N ALA A 413 -8.07 -18.70 15.95
CA ALA A 413 -7.21 -17.74 15.27
C ALA A 413 -6.87 -18.17 13.84
N SER A 414 -6.66 -19.47 13.57
CA SER A 414 -6.33 -19.96 12.23
C SER A 414 -7.53 -19.96 11.28
N VAL A 415 -8.75 -20.11 11.81
CA VAL A 415 -10.01 -20.04 11.05
C VAL A 415 -10.38 -18.59 10.73
N SER A 416 -10.09 -17.65 11.62
CA SER A 416 -10.41 -16.23 11.41
C SER A 416 -9.52 -15.61 10.31
N PRO A 417 -10.08 -14.87 9.34
CA PRO A 417 -9.31 -14.23 8.26
C PRO A 417 -8.29 -13.19 8.78
N ARG A 418 -8.51 -12.68 9.99
CA ARG A 418 -7.64 -11.74 10.70
C ARG A 418 -7.46 -12.18 12.15
N GLY A 419 -7.17 -13.47 12.34
CA GLY A 419 -6.90 -14.06 13.65
C GLY A 419 -5.45 -13.86 14.08
N ILE A 420 -5.24 -13.28 15.26
CA ILE A 420 -3.91 -13.14 15.86
C ILE A 420 -3.90 -13.87 17.19
N TYR A 421 -2.94 -14.77 17.37
CA TYR A 421 -2.71 -15.49 18.61
C TYR A 421 -1.56 -14.86 19.38
N VAL A 422 -1.80 -14.62 20.67
CA VAL A 422 -0.91 -13.87 21.54
C VAL A 422 -0.88 -14.54 22.91
N CYS A 423 0.32 -14.66 23.50
CA CYS A 423 0.48 -15.16 24.86
C CYS A 423 0.64 -13.97 25.84
N GLY A 424 -0.19 -13.93 26.88
CA GLY A 424 -0.23 -12.84 27.86
C GLY A 424 1.08 -12.63 28.63
N ASN A 425 1.90 -13.67 28.79
CA ASN A 425 3.23 -13.56 29.40
C ASN A 425 4.27 -12.91 28.47
N GLY A 426 4.09 -13.06 27.15
CA GLY A 426 5.02 -12.54 26.15
C GLY A 426 4.66 -11.16 25.63
N THR A 427 3.49 -10.64 26.00
CA THR A 427 3.03 -9.33 25.57
C THR A 427 3.45 -8.20 26.48
N THR A 428 3.47 -7.02 25.87
CA THR A 428 3.50 -5.75 26.59
C THR A 428 2.31 -4.92 26.15
N ASN A 429 1.93 -3.92 26.94
CA ASN A 429 0.95 -2.90 26.52
C ASN A 429 1.23 -2.35 25.12
N ALA A 430 2.50 -2.10 24.79
CA ALA A 430 2.94 -1.62 23.48
C ALA A 430 2.74 -2.67 22.36
N GLY A 431 2.95 -3.95 22.67
CA GLY A 431 2.74 -5.05 21.72
C GLY A 431 1.26 -5.41 21.50
N LEU A 432 0.39 -5.14 22.48
CA LEU A 432 -1.06 -5.36 22.34
C LEU A 432 -1.76 -4.22 21.62
N THR A 433 -1.43 -2.98 21.98
CA THR A 433 -2.11 -1.79 21.45
C THR A 433 -1.32 -1.19 20.29
N VAL A 434 -0.56 -0.14 20.55
CA VAL A 434 0.23 0.60 19.56
C VAL A 434 1.49 1.11 20.25
N ALA A 435 2.62 0.94 19.58
CA ALA A 435 3.90 1.47 20.02
C ALA A 435 4.27 2.70 19.18
N VAL A 436 4.95 3.66 19.81
CA VAL A 436 5.63 4.74 19.07
C VAL A 436 7.10 4.39 19.06
N VAL A 437 7.62 4.08 17.86
CA VAL A 437 8.99 3.61 17.68
C VAL A 437 9.78 4.64 16.88
N LYS A 438 10.98 4.95 17.37
CA LYS A 438 11.92 5.83 16.67
C LYS A 438 12.60 5.04 15.55
N ASP A 439 12.47 5.51 14.33
CA ASP A 439 13.18 4.94 13.19
C ASP A 439 14.68 5.24 13.27
N SER A 440 15.54 4.23 13.12
CA SER A 440 16.99 4.38 13.27
C SER A 440 17.62 5.14 12.10
N MET A 441 17.02 5.06 10.92
CA MET A 441 17.51 5.73 9.71
C MET A 441 17.15 7.21 9.70
N THR A 442 15.89 7.54 10.02
CA THR A 442 15.39 8.92 9.95
C THR A 442 15.40 9.66 11.28
N ASN A 443 15.64 8.96 12.40
CA ASN A 443 15.51 9.49 13.76
C ASN A 443 14.11 10.04 14.10
N ASP A 444 13.09 9.72 13.30
CA ASP A 444 11.73 10.19 13.51
C ASP A 444 10.86 9.14 14.20
N TYR A 445 9.83 9.61 14.91
CA TYR A 445 8.84 8.76 15.54
C TYR A 445 7.82 8.27 14.51
N ALA A 446 7.48 6.99 14.60
CA ALA A 446 6.49 6.34 13.75
C ALA A 446 5.58 5.45 14.60
N PHE A 447 4.35 5.27 14.14
CA PHE A 447 3.41 4.36 14.78
C PHE A 447 3.65 2.93 14.32
N GLU A 448 3.70 2.01 15.27
CA GLU A 448 3.77 0.58 15.04
C GLU A 448 2.53 -0.08 15.65
N ALA A 449 1.75 -0.76 14.82
CA ALA A 449 0.53 -1.44 15.24
C ALA A 449 0.86 -2.69 16.05
N GLY A 450 0.22 -2.82 17.21
CA GLY A 450 0.21 -4.03 18.02
C GLY A 450 -0.88 -5.01 17.59
N ALA A 451 -0.98 -6.12 18.31
CA ALA A 451 -1.85 -7.24 17.97
C ALA A 451 -3.33 -6.85 17.78
N MET A 452 -3.89 -5.98 18.63
CA MET A 452 -5.30 -5.60 18.53
C MET A 452 -5.59 -4.75 17.27
N VAL A 453 -4.71 -3.81 16.94
CA VAL A 453 -4.89 -2.98 15.74
C VAL A 453 -4.68 -3.80 14.47
N LEU A 454 -3.72 -4.73 14.48
CA LEU A 454 -3.53 -5.67 13.38
C LEU A 454 -4.72 -6.62 13.21
N ALA A 455 -5.42 -6.98 14.28
CA ALA A 455 -6.61 -7.82 14.23
C ALA A 455 -7.92 -7.08 13.88
N ASP A 456 -7.90 -5.76 13.56
CA ASP A 456 -9.11 -4.96 13.26
C ASP A 456 -10.05 -5.65 12.24
N GLY A 457 -11.31 -5.89 12.62
CA GLY A 457 -12.29 -6.63 11.84
C GLY A 457 -12.15 -8.16 11.93
N GLY A 458 -11.44 -8.68 12.94
CA GLY A 458 -11.16 -10.10 13.14
C GLY A 458 -11.16 -10.52 14.61
N LEU A 459 -10.30 -11.50 14.92
CA LEU A 459 -10.24 -12.14 16.24
C LEU A 459 -8.85 -11.94 16.87
N CYS A 460 -8.82 -11.40 18.09
CA CYS A 460 -7.61 -11.33 18.90
C CYS A 460 -7.68 -12.40 20.01
N CYS A 461 -6.85 -13.43 19.90
CA CYS A 461 -6.77 -14.53 20.84
C CYS A 461 -5.66 -14.27 21.88
N ILE A 462 -6.02 -14.26 23.16
CA ILE A 462 -5.09 -14.02 24.27
C ILE A 462 -5.07 -15.24 25.19
N ASP A 463 -3.94 -15.95 25.22
CA ASP A 463 -3.72 -17.04 26.18
C ASP A 463 -3.07 -16.53 27.47
N GLU A 464 -3.21 -17.28 28.56
CA GLU A 464 -2.69 -16.93 29.89
C GLU A 464 -3.11 -15.54 30.38
N PHE A 465 -4.38 -15.21 30.16
CA PHE A 465 -4.96 -13.91 30.52
C PHE A 465 -4.85 -13.61 32.03
N ASP A 466 -4.75 -14.64 32.88
CA ASP A 466 -4.51 -14.50 34.32
C ASP A 466 -3.10 -13.99 34.67
N LYS A 467 -2.13 -14.12 33.76
CA LYS A 467 -0.74 -13.68 33.97
C LYS A 467 -0.47 -12.24 33.56
N MET A 468 -1.38 -11.64 32.79
CA MET A 468 -1.33 -10.22 32.47
C MET A 468 -1.76 -9.45 33.72
N SER A 469 -0.87 -8.67 34.35
CA SER A 469 -1.19 -7.96 35.60
C SER A 469 -1.33 -6.44 35.44
N ALA A 470 -0.64 -5.85 34.47
CA ALA A 470 -0.64 -4.39 34.22
C ALA A 470 -1.29 -3.98 32.89
N GLU A 471 -1.75 -4.96 32.10
CA GLU A 471 -2.06 -4.75 30.69
C GLU A 471 -3.55 -4.72 30.39
N HIS A 472 -4.38 -5.11 31.36
CA HIS A 472 -5.83 -5.10 31.21
C HIS A 472 -6.39 -3.71 30.93
N GLN A 473 -5.78 -2.67 31.49
CA GLN A 473 -6.23 -1.28 31.26
C GLN A 473 -6.19 -0.90 29.78
N ALA A 474 -5.19 -1.39 29.05
CA ALA A 474 -5.04 -1.12 27.61
C ALA A 474 -6.10 -1.84 26.78
N LEU A 475 -6.66 -2.95 27.29
CA LEU A 475 -7.73 -3.69 26.62
C LEU A 475 -9.11 -3.05 26.84
N LEU A 476 -9.34 -2.38 27.97
CA LEU A 476 -10.66 -1.82 28.30
C LEU A 476 -11.14 -0.80 27.25
N GLU A 477 -10.25 0.09 26.81
CA GLU A 477 -10.54 1.06 25.77
C GLU A 477 -10.89 0.36 24.45
N ALA A 478 -10.05 -0.58 24.03
CA ALA A 478 -10.21 -1.28 22.78
C ALA A 478 -11.46 -2.19 22.76
N MET A 479 -11.79 -2.85 23.87
CA MET A 479 -12.97 -3.71 23.99
C MET A 479 -14.26 -2.89 23.95
N GLU A 480 -14.34 -1.78 24.68
CA GLU A 480 -15.56 -1.00 24.79
C GLU A 480 -15.74 -0.02 23.62
N GLN A 481 -14.71 0.78 23.31
CA GLN A 481 -14.79 1.84 22.31
C GLN A 481 -14.43 1.36 20.90
N GLN A 482 -13.85 0.15 20.76
CA GLN A 482 -13.35 -0.40 19.49
C GLN A 482 -12.30 0.48 18.81
N CYS A 483 -11.58 1.25 19.62
CA CYS A 483 -10.48 2.09 19.20
C CYS A 483 -9.40 2.13 20.29
N VAL A 484 -8.20 2.50 19.88
CA VAL A 484 -7.04 2.71 20.75
C VAL A 484 -6.54 4.11 20.51
N SER A 485 -6.54 4.95 21.54
CA SER A 485 -5.94 6.28 21.50
C SER A 485 -4.52 6.26 22.03
N VAL A 486 -3.60 6.89 21.29
CA VAL A 486 -2.21 7.06 21.70
C VAL A 486 -1.81 8.51 21.59
N ALA A 487 -1.34 9.05 22.71
CA ALA A 487 -0.73 10.36 22.82
C ALA A 487 0.69 10.20 23.40
N LYS A 488 1.69 9.99 22.53
CA LYS A 488 3.09 9.76 22.93
C LYS A 488 4.06 10.47 21.97
N ALA A 489 5.18 10.96 22.50
CA ALA A 489 6.22 11.65 21.72
C ALA A 489 5.70 12.79 20.84
N GLY A 490 4.67 13.52 21.29
CA GLY A 490 4.04 14.61 20.55
C GLY A 490 3.09 14.16 19.43
N LEU A 491 2.91 12.85 19.22
CA LEU A 491 1.95 12.30 18.28
C LEU A 491 0.66 11.93 19.01
N ILE A 492 -0.47 12.39 18.47
CA ILE A 492 -1.81 12.09 18.96
C ILE A 492 -2.57 11.42 17.81
N ALA A 493 -2.99 10.17 18.01
CA ALA A 493 -3.76 9.43 17.02
C ALA A 493 -4.78 8.50 17.71
N SER A 494 -5.88 8.22 17.01
CA SER A 494 -6.83 7.17 17.39
C SER A 494 -6.87 6.14 16.26
N LEU A 495 -6.59 4.89 16.60
CA LEU A 495 -6.54 3.77 15.66
C LEU A 495 -7.72 2.84 15.93
N SER A 496 -8.36 2.33 14.87
CA SER A 496 -9.50 1.42 15.02
C SER A 496 -9.02 0.02 15.42
N ALA A 497 -9.73 -0.59 16.37
CA ALA A 497 -9.47 -1.93 16.87
C ALA A 497 -10.81 -2.69 17.06
N ARG A 498 -11.63 -2.78 16.00
CA ARG A 498 -12.91 -3.50 15.99
C ARG A 498 -12.65 -5.00 16.00
N THR A 499 -12.21 -5.51 17.13
CA THR A 499 -11.75 -6.89 17.28
C THR A 499 -12.56 -7.60 18.33
N SER A 500 -12.90 -8.85 18.06
CA SER A 500 -13.44 -9.75 19.08
C SER A 500 -12.28 -10.31 19.89
N VAL A 501 -12.29 -10.12 21.20
CA VAL A 501 -11.29 -10.72 22.10
C VAL A 501 -11.78 -12.10 22.55
N LEU A 502 -10.97 -13.12 22.29
CA LEU A 502 -11.12 -14.47 22.84
C LEU A 502 -9.97 -14.72 23.82
N ALA A 503 -10.28 -14.85 25.11
CA ALA A 503 -9.27 -15.01 26.16
C ALA A 503 -9.33 -16.40 26.80
N ALA A 504 -8.18 -16.98 27.13
CA ALA A 504 -8.08 -18.14 28.02
C ALA A 504 -7.38 -17.76 29.33
N ALA A 505 -7.90 -18.26 30.45
CA ALA A 505 -7.31 -18.08 31.77
C ALA A 505 -7.34 -19.38 32.58
N ASN A 506 -6.45 -19.45 33.57
CA ASN A 506 -6.50 -20.46 34.62
C ASN A 506 -7.11 -19.89 35.91
N PRO A 507 -7.78 -20.69 36.73
CA PRO A 507 -8.22 -20.26 38.05
C PRO A 507 -7.00 -20.00 38.97
N VAL A 508 -7.20 -19.21 40.03
CA VAL A 508 -6.12 -18.67 40.89
C VAL A 508 -5.15 -19.73 41.41
N ASN A 509 -5.64 -20.93 41.74
CA ASN A 509 -4.83 -22.04 42.27
C ASN A 509 -4.54 -23.13 41.22
N GLY A 510 -4.74 -22.85 39.93
CA GLY A 510 -4.63 -23.82 38.84
C GLY A 510 -5.85 -24.72 38.70
N HIS A 511 -6.58 -25.05 39.77
CA HIS A 511 -7.76 -25.90 39.72
C HIS A 511 -9.00 -25.27 40.37
N TYR A 512 -10.18 -25.59 39.84
CA TYR A 512 -11.45 -25.41 40.55
C TYR A 512 -11.55 -26.44 41.69
N LYS A 513 -11.88 -25.96 42.90
CA LYS A 513 -12.05 -26.82 44.07
C LYS A 513 -13.41 -27.50 44.09
#